data_AF-A0AAN1FDA9-F1
#
_entry.id   AF-A0AAN1FDA9-F1
#
_cell.length_a   1.000
_cell.length_b   1.000
_cell.length_c   1.000
_cell.angle_alpha   90.00
_cell.angle_beta   90.00
_cell.angle_gamma   90.00
#
_symmetry.space_group_name_H-M   'P 1'
#
loop_
_entity.id
_entity.type
_entity.pdbx_description
1 polymer ?
#
loop_
_entity_poly.entity_id
_entity_poly.type
_entity_poly.pdbx_seq_one_letter_code
_entity_poly.pdbx_strand_id
1 'polypeptide(L)'
;MSSSTRVNFKQPVIKKLRDRVNDMCSNPDCRKVTKGADSDSGTTSIGEAAHIIAASSGNGAARADASVSHDVKQSYDNGIWLCKNCHKMIDSDESKYTLEVLYRWKKQAEEFSRTSLGKPLYTEDDVRGQVMDSVVQHVTGSPLSTALGSASEFVSHLDGRINKLDPRFEVQTDVVNGKSKSYIYAKEDATLHFEFNVLEEPRIDDKFNLLKKHGTPFEVSSKSVKITGSPLFEEISKQSNGLFKLSPAYKKTKLDIYTCNDVSTQSLGSINAKQFKVTDSLIFEGEGLNKVFNIRIKYGLSANKLSFTYGFDFSQWYGKPISKLPFFPKLYKALAVASQNGYFAVEFFDGEHELSLCPNQEGTVVDQGQLDHFKANVDQVYRMLDYLNDVRIVCKVLGIDPKFKEFNVNEEAVENMRYVSYVISNANNLKYADMSTETFSLRPSSSEAKASLLAVNGTVHDFAGNEAVSPINILGDTYDDIYVVHQYRHVLLRLGEVVKDDDSNEPIKVTLVPNEESQYSRSIRKVE
;
A
#
# COMPACT_ATOMS: atom_id res chain seq x y z
N MET A 1 0.47 -3.37 -86.10
CA MET A 1 0.99 -4.53 -85.36
C MET A 1 2.40 -4.25 -84.90
N SER A 2 2.62 -4.17 -83.59
CA SER A 2 3.87 -4.56 -82.94
C SER A 2 3.42 -5.41 -81.75
N SER A 3 3.70 -6.71 -81.82
CA SER A 3 3.42 -7.65 -80.73
C SER A 3 4.30 -7.26 -79.55
N SER A 4 3.74 -6.48 -78.61
CA SER A 4 4.42 -6.18 -77.35
C SER A 4 4.73 -7.52 -76.66
N THR A 5 6.00 -7.87 -76.63
CA THR A 5 6.43 -9.17 -76.10
C THR A 5 6.33 -9.11 -74.58
N ARG A 6 5.24 -9.66 -74.03
CA ARG A 6 5.04 -9.75 -72.58
C ARG A 6 6.19 -10.53 -71.95
N VAL A 7 6.83 -9.91 -70.97
CA VAL A 7 7.97 -10.46 -70.27
C VAL A 7 7.49 -11.19 -69.00
N ASN A 8 7.66 -12.52 -68.93
CA ASN A 8 7.17 -13.31 -67.79
C ASN A 8 8.29 -13.67 -66.80
N PHE A 9 7.97 -13.81 -65.51
CA PHE A 9 8.91 -14.32 -64.50
C PHE A 9 9.36 -15.76 -64.80
N LYS A 10 10.64 -16.04 -64.56
CA LYS A 10 11.16 -17.42 -64.59
C LYS A 10 10.67 -18.19 -63.36
N GLN A 11 10.51 -19.51 -63.49
CA GLN A 11 10.03 -20.38 -62.41
C GLN A 11 10.76 -20.19 -61.06
N PRO A 12 12.11 -20.04 -61.01
CA PRO A 12 12.81 -19.77 -59.75
C PRO A 12 12.38 -18.45 -59.07
N VAL A 13 12.05 -17.42 -59.84
CA VAL A 13 11.59 -16.13 -59.32
C VAL A 13 10.19 -16.25 -58.73
N ILE A 14 9.28 -16.94 -59.42
CA ILE A 14 7.91 -17.22 -58.94
C ILE A 14 7.97 -17.98 -57.61
N LYS A 15 8.78 -19.05 -57.56
CA LYS A 15 9.00 -19.83 -56.34
C LYS A 15 9.54 -18.94 -55.21
N LYS A 16 10.54 -18.09 -55.49
CA LYS A 16 11.11 -17.19 -54.48
C LYS A 16 10.10 -16.17 -53.95
N LEU A 17 9.26 -15.59 -54.82
CA LEU A 17 8.20 -14.64 -54.43
C LEU A 17 7.20 -15.27 -53.48
N ARG A 18 6.76 -16.50 -53.80
CA ARG A 18 5.81 -17.27 -53.01
C ARG A 18 6.40 -17.73 -51.67
N ASP A 19 7.57 -18.35 -51.71
CA ASP A 19 8.19 -18.97 -50.54
C ASP A 19 8.58 -17.92 -49.48
N ARG A 20 8.93 -16.69 -49.90
CA ARG A 20 9.29 -15.59 -48.98
C ARG A 20 8.12 -14.96 -48.23
N VAL A 21 6.89 -15.27 -48.64
CA VAL A 21 5.66 -14.83 -47.94
C VAL A 21 4.87 -16.02 -47.41
N ASN A 22 5.50 -17.19 -47.30
CA ASN A 22 4.91 -18.42 -46.79
C ASN A 22 3.58 -18.79 -47.48
N ASP A 23 3.54 -18.72 -48.81
CA ASP A 23 2.36 -19.02 -49.61
C ASP A 23 1.12 -18.15 -49.28
N MET A 24 1.28 -16.99 -48.62
CA MET A 24 0.17 -16.08 -48.30
C MET A 24 0.11 -14.87 -49.22
N CYS A 25 -1.09 -14.35 -49.44
CA CYS A 25 -1.29 -13.11 -50.19
C CYS A 25 -0.55 -11.93 -49.55
N SER A 26 0.20 -11.16 -50.35
CA SER A 26 0.98 -10.02 -49.85
C SER A 26 0.14 -8.79 -49.48
N ASN A 27 -1.16 -8.75 -49.82
CA ASN A 27 -2.06 -7.69 -49.38
C ASN A 27 -2.25 -7.77 -47.84
N PRO A 28 -1.88 -6.71 -47.08
CA PRO A 28 -1.97 -6.66 -45.62
C PRO A 28 -3.34 -6.99 -45.04
N ASP A 29 -4.41 -6.60 -45.75
CA ASP A 29 -5.80 -6.80 -45.30
C ASP A 29 -6.37 -8.16 -45.72
N CYS A 30 -5.65 -8.92 -46.56
CA CYS A 30 -6.13 -10.19 -47.10
C CYS A 30 -5.46 -11.40 -46.44
N ARG A 31 -4.12 -11.49 -46.51
CA ARG A 31 -3.28 -12.55 -45.91
C ARG A 31 -3.72 -14.01 -46.13
N LYS A 32 -4.64 -14.28 -47.05
CA LYS A 32 -5.15 -15.64 -47.30
C LYS A 32 -4.02 -16.57 -47.71
N VAL A 33 -4.04 -17.80 -47.18
CA VAL A 33 -3.24 -18.91 -47.68
C VAL A 33 -3.64 -19.18 -49.13
N THR A 34 -2.66 -19.26 -50.02
CA THR A 34 -2.87 -19.34 -51.47
C THR A 34 -2.50 -20.68 -52.07
N LYS A 35 -2.04 -21.64 -51.26
CA LYS A 35 -1.67 -22.98 -51.69
C LYS A 35 -2.15 -24.01 -50.68
N GLY A 36 -2.70 -25.11 -51.17
CA GLY A 36 -3.19 -26.22 -50.35
C GLY A 36 -3.05 -27.55 -51.10
N ALA A 37 -3.30 -28.65 -50.40
CA ALA A 37 -3.36 -29.98 -51.01
C ALA A 37 -4.57 -30.10 -51.94
N ASP A 38 -4.45 -30.91 -52.99
CA ASP A 38 -5.60 -31.42 -53.76
C ASP A 38 -5.91 -32.88 -53.41
N SER A 39 -6.91 -33.48 -54.06
CA SER A 39 -7.38 -34.84 -53.79
C SER A 39 -6.38 -35.93 -54.18
N ASP A 40 -5.45 -35.66 -55.09
CA ASP A 40 -4.63 -36.67 -55.76
C ASP A 40 -3.13 -36.47 -55.45
N SER A 41 -2.81 -36.17 -54.19
CA SER A 41 -1.44 -35.93 -53.69
C SER A 41 -0.69 -34.77 -54.34
N GLY A 42 -1.38 -33.92 -55.10
CA GLY A 42 -0.86 -32.70 -55.70
C GLY A 42 -1.10 -31.48 -54.81
N THR A 43 -0.94 -30.30 -55.40
CA THR A 43 -1.23 -29.03 -54.73
C THR A 43 -2.06 -28.13 -55.63
N THR A 44 -3.13 -27.56 -55.08
CA THR A 44 -3.89 -26.48 -55.72
C THR A 44 -3.36 -25.12 -55.24
N SER A 45 -3.25 -24.16 -56.17
CA SER A 45 -2.90 -22.79 -55.83
C SER A 45 -3.85 -21.77 -56.45
N ILE A 46 -4.22 -20.78 -55.65
CA ILE A 46 -4.93 -19.56 -56.06
C ILE A 46 -4.01 -18.33 -56.05
N GLY A 47 -2.71 -18.54 -55.86
CA GLY A 47 -1.69 -17.50 -55.80
C GLY A 47 -0.98 -17.31 -57.14
N GLU A 48 -0.61 -16.08 -57.44
CA GLU A 48 0.04 -15.68 -58.69
C GLU A 48 1.14 -14.64 -58.41
N ALA A 49 2.21 -14.70 -59.20
CA ALA A 49 3.24 -13.68 -59.21
C ALA A 49 2.79 -12.51 -60.09
N ALA A 50 2.45 -11.39 -59.46
CA ALA A 50 2.08 -10.14 -60.11
C ALA A 50 3.30 -9.25 -60.32
N HIS A 51 3.30 -8.48 -61.40
CA HIS A 51 4.34 -7.49 -61.66
C HIS A 51 3.96 -6.15 -61.00
N ILE A 52 4.90 -5.54 -60.28
CA ILE A 52 4.72 -4.21 -59.70
C ILE A 52 4.79 -3.16 -60.82
N ILE A 53 5.85 -3.19 -61.65
CA ILE A 53 5.98 -2.47 -62.92
C ILE A 53 5.59 -3.41 -64.06
N ALA A 54 4.75 -2.95 -64.99
CA ALA A 54 4.13 -3.82 -65.99
C ALA A 54 5.12 -4.69 -66.80
N ALA A 55 4.73 -5.95 -67.00
CA ALA A 55 5.39 -6.92 -67.87
C ALA A 55 5.42 -6.54 -69.36
N SER A 56 4.54 -5.63 -69.78
CA SER A 56 4.37 -5.16 -71.16
C SER A 56 4.66 -3.66 -71.20
N SER A 57 5.32 -3.19 -72.26
CA SER A 57 5.58 -1.75 -72.48
C SER A 57 4.51 -1.10 -73.39
N GLY A 58 3.42 -1.81 -73.71
CA GLY A 58 2.37 -1.32 -74.61
C GLY A 58 1.36 -0.39 -73.94
N ASN A 59 0.68 0.43 -74.75
CA ASN A 59 -0.41 1.30 -74.30
C ASN A 59 -1.53 0.47 -73.66
N GLY A 60 -1.87 0.77 -72.40
CA GLY A 60 -2.92 0.10 -71.62
C GLY A 60 -2.43 -0.89 -70.55
N ALA A 61 -1.11 -1.05 -70.36
CA ALA A 61 -0.57 -1.85 -69.27
C ALA A 61 -0.40 -0.99 -67.99
N ALA A 62 -0.97 -1.47 -66.87
CA ALA A 62 -0.96 -0.76 -65.59
C ALA A 62 0.46 -0.53 -65.07
N ARG A 63 0.84 0.72 -64.76
CA ARG A 63 2.19 1.10 -64.29
C ARG A 63 3.31 0.69 -65.27
N ALA A 64 3.07 0.83 -66.58
CA ALA A 64 4.08 0.53 -67.60
C ALA A 64 5.22 1.57 -67.61
N ASP A 65 6.45 1.08 -67.57
CA ASP A 65 7.65 1.90 -67.75
C ASP A 65 8.52 1.29 -68.85
N ALA A 66 8.73 2.05 -69.92
CA ALA A 66 9.53 1.65 -71.08
C ALA A 66 11.04 1.80 -70.86
N SER A 67 11.45 2.58 -69.85
CA SER A 67 12.86 2.78 -69.49
C SER A 67 13.46 1.59 -68.73
N VAL A 68 12.62 0.71 -68.21
CA VAL A 68 13.00 -0.46 -67.43
C VAL A 68 13.32 -1.65 -68.34
N SER A 69 14.51 -2.23 -68.17
CA SER A 69 14.97 -3.37 -68.97
C SER A 69 14.17 -4.66 -68.70
N HIS A 70 14.19 -5.60 -69.65
CA HIS A 70 13.52 -6.89 -69.49
C HIS A 70 14.05 -7.67 -68.27
N ASP A 71 15.35 -7.59 -67.98
CA ASP A 71 15.96 -8.26 -66.82
C ASP A 71 15.40 -7.72 -65.50
N VAL A 72 15.18 -6.40 -65.42
CA VAL A 72 14.56 -5.78 -64.24
C VAL A 72 13.08 -6.15 -64.15
N LYS A 73 12.34 -6.21 -65.26
CA LYS A 73 10.92 -6.62 -65.27
C LYS A 73 10.72 -8.05 -64.78
N GLN A 74 11.66 -8.96 -65.07
CA GLN A 74 11.65 -10.37 -64.61
C GLN A 74 12.29 -10.59 -63.24
N SER A 75 12.79 -9.54 -62.59
CA SER A 75 13.52 -9.68 -61.34
C SER A 75 12.59 -9.97 -60.16
N TYR A 76 13.16 -10.54 -59.11
CA TYR A 76 12.44 -10.71 -57.83
C TYR A 76 11.91 -9.39 -57.26
N ASP A 77 12.67 -8.31 -57.47
CA ASP A 77 12.37 -7.00 -56.89
C ASP A 77 11.10 -6.41 -57.53
N ASN A 78 10.86 -6.67 -58.81
CA ASN A 78 9.66 -6.24 -59.51
C ASN A 78 8.42 -7.15 -59.28
N GLY A 79 8.54 -8.22 -58.51
CA GLY A 79 7.45 -9.16 -58.29
C GLY A 79 6.78 -9.02 -56.92
N ILE A 80 5.47 -9.31 -56.86
CA ILE A 80 4.72 -9.48 -55.61
C ILE A 80 3.81 -10.71 -55.71
N TRP A 81 3.69 -11.50 -54.63
CA TRP A 81 2.83 -12.69 -54.60
C TRP A 81 1.44 -12.34 -54.07
N LEU A 82 0.39 -12.58 -54.87
CA LEU A 82 -1.00 -12.22 -54.54
C LEU A 82 -1.96 -13.36 -54.85
N CYS A 83 -3.10 -13.42 -54.16
CA CYS A 83 -4.21 -14.27 -54.62
C CYS A 83 -4.84 -13.68 -55.89
N LYS A 84 -5.48 -14.53 -56.71
CA LYS A 84 -6.16 -14.12 -57.96
C LYS A 84 -7.04 -12.87 -57.82
N ASN A 85 -7.78 -12.76 -56.72
CA ASN A 85 -8.65 -11.60 -56.47
C ASN A 85 -7.86 -10.31 -56.24
N CYS A 86 -6.83 -10.36 -55.40
CA CYS A 86 -6.00 -9.18 -55.14
C CYS A 86 -5.14 -8.82 -56.35
N HIS A 87 -4.68 -9.80 -57.13
CA HIS A 87 -3.96 -9.55 -58.38
C HIS A 87 -4.83 -8.76 -59.36
N LYS A 88 -6.06 -9.24 -59.63
CA LYS A 88 -7.01 -8.52 -60.49
C LYS A 88 -7.31 -7.10 -59.98
N MET A 89 -7.45 -6.95 -58.67
CA MET A 89 -7.75 -5.66 -58.03
C MET A 89 -6.65 -4.62 -58.29
N ILE A 90 -5.37 -5.00 -58.16
CA ILE A 90 -4.26 -4.06 -58.35
C ILE A 90 -4.03 -3.68 -59.81
N ASP A 91 -4.42 -4.55 -60.75
CA ASP A 91 -4.32 -4.31 -62.19
C ASP A 91 -5.47 -3.44 -62.70
N SER A 92 -6.62 -3.46 -62.02
CA SER A 92 -7.82 -2.71 -62.44
C SER A 92 -7.81 -1.25 -61.99
N ASP A 93 -7.03 -0.88 -60.98
CA ASP A 93 -6.99 0.48 -60.40
C ASP A 93 -5.55 0.90 -60.06
N GLU A 94 -4.79 1.25 -61.10
CA GLU A 94 -3.39 1.69 -60.92
C GLU A 94 -3.25 2.98 -60.12
N SER A 95 -4.29 3.82 -60.09
CA SER A 95 -4.29 5.10 -59.37
C SER A 95 -4.27 4.88 -57.85
N LYS A 96 -5.00 3.89 -57.38
CA LYS A 96 -5.04 3.48 -55.97
C LYS A 96 -3.85 2.59 -55.60
N TYR A 97 -3.46 1.69 -56.49
CA TYR A 97 -2.38 0.73 -56.27
C TYR A 97 -1.11 1.17 -56.98
N THR A 98 -0.51 2.26 -56.47
CA THR A 98 0.74 2.83 -56.98
C THR A 98 1.94 1.90 -56.72
N LEU A 99 3.05 2.17 -57.41
CA LEU A 99 4.32 1.44 -57.19
C LEU A 99 4.73 1.44 -55.72
N GLU A 100 4.66 2.58 -55.06
CA GLU A 100 5.00 2.74 -53.64
C GLU A 100 4.15 1.84 -52.74
N VAL A 101 2.84 1.79 -52.97
CA VAL A 101 1.91 0.94 -52.19
C VAL A 101 2.27 -0.53 -52.36
N LEU A 102 2.54 -0.99 -53.58
CA LEU A 102 2.85 -2.39 -53.86
C LEU A 102 4.22 -2.81 -53.32
N TYR A 103 5.23 -1.94 -53.42
CA TYR A 103 6.52 -2.18 -52.76
C TYR A 103 6.38 -2.24 -51.24
N ARG A 104 5.53 -1.39 -50.65
CA ARG A 104 5.22 -1.44 -49.22
C ARG A 104 4.52 -2.74 -48.82
N TRP A 105 3.52 -3.19 -49.59
CA TRP A 105 2.84 -4.47 -49.36
C TRP A 105 3.82 -5.65 -49.42
N LYS A 106 4.67 -5.71 -50.44
CA LYS A 106 5.73 -6.72 -50.56
C LYS A 106 6.62 -6.73 -49.32
N LYS A 107 7.15 -5.58 -48.90
CA LYS A 107 8.00 -5.45 -47.71
C LYS A 107 7.29 -5.91 -46.43
N GLN A 108 6.04 -5.49 -46.23
CA GLN A 108 5.24 -5.89 -45.07
C GLN A 108 4.92 -7.39 -45.07
N ALA A 109 4.74 -8.00 -46.24
CA ALA A 109 4.48 -9.43 -46.34
C ALA A 109 5.69 -10.29 -46.00
N GLU A 110 6.86 -9.91 -46.50
CA GLU A 110 8.11 -10.58 -46.15
C GLU A 110 8.45 -10.40 -44.68
N GLU A 111 8.22 -9.20 -44.13
CA GLU A 111 8.40 -8.93 -42.70
C GLU A 111 7.48 -9.79 -41.85
N PHE A 112 6.18 -9.83 -42.17
CA PHE A 112 5.21 -10.67 -41.48
C PHE A 112 5.63 -12.15 -41.53
N SER A 113 6.00 -12.67 -42.69
CA SER A 113 6.48 -14.05 -42.82
C SER A 113 7.71 -14.32 -41.95
N ARG A 114 8.62 -13.36 -41.84
CA ARG A 114 9.83 -13.47 -41.01
C ARG A 114 9.50 -13.47 -39.52
N THR A 115 8.61 -12.60 -39.06
CA THR A 115 8.26 -12.47 -37.64
C THR A 115 7.32 -13.55 -37.12
N SER A 116 6.58 -14.20 -38.03
CA SER A 116 5.62 -15.27 -37.73
C SER A 116 6.23 -16.68 -37.75
N LEU A 117 7.51 -16.83 -38.11
CA LEU A 117 8.17 -18.13 -38.14
C LEU A 117 8.13 -18.78 -36.74
N GLY A 118 7.61 -20.01 -36.66
CA GLY A 118 7.46 -20.76 -35.41
C GLY A 118 6.32 -20.29 -34.50
N LYS A 119 5.47 -19.36 -34.95
CA LYS A 119 4.31 -18.87 -34.21
C LYS A 119 3.00 -19.31 -34.88
N PRO A 120 1.92 -19.52 -34.10
CA PRO A 120 0.58 -19.67 -34.68
C PRO A 120 0.18 -18.39 -35.43
N LEU A 121 -0.62 -18.52 -36.50
CA LEU A 121 -1.05 -17.38 -37.32
C LEU A 121 -1.93 -16.39 -36.53
N TYR A 122 -2.65 -16.89 -35.53
CA TYR A 122 -3.40 -16.11 -34.55
C TYR A 122 -2.98 -16.58 -33.16
N THR A 123 -2.70 -15.65 -32.27
CA THR A 123 -2.53 -15.95 -30.84
C THR A 123 -3.89 -16.08 -30.17
N GLU A 124 -3.92 -16.70 -28.99
CA GLU A 124 -5.15 -16.78 -28.18
C GLU A 124 -5.68 -15.38 -27.84
N ASP A 125 -4.79 -14.42 -27.62
CA ASP A 125 -5.14 -13.02 -27.38
C ASP A 125 -5.76 -12.35 -28.62
N ASP A 126 -5.28 -12.64 -29.83
CA ASP A 126 -5.87 -12.13 -31.07
C ASP A 126 -7.30 -12.63 -31.25
N VAL A 127 -7.53 -13.92 -30.99
CA VAL A 127 -8.86 -14.53 -31.06
C VAL A 127 -9.77 -13.94 -29.99
N ARG A 128 -9.28 -13.84 -28.74
CA ARG A 128 -10.05 -13.28 -27.62
C ARG A 128 -10.42 -11.82 -27.85
N GLY A 129 -9.50 -11.02 -28.40
CA GLY A 129 -9.74 -9.62 -28.77
C GLY A 129 -10.86 -9.48 -29.79
N GLN A 130 -10.80 -10.23 -30.89
CA GLN A 130 -11.85 -10.19 -31.92
C GLN A 130 -13.22 -10.63 -31.41
N VAL A 131 -13.27 -11.65 -30.55
CA VAL A 131 -14.52 -12.09 -29.93
C VAL A 131 -15.08 -11.00 -29.03
N MET A 132 -14.25 -10.37 -28.20
CA MET A 132 -14.69 -9.27 -27.34
C MET A 132 -15.18 -8.06 -28.13
N ASP A 133 -14.47 -7.67 -29.18
CA ASP A 133 -14.89 -6.58 -30.07
C ASP A 133 -16.26 -6.87 -30.71
N SER A 134 -16.47 -8.11 -31.15
CA SER A 134 -17.73 -8.57 -31.72
C SER A 134 -18.86 -8.55 -30.69
N VAL A 135 -18.60 -8.97 -29.45
CA VAL A 135 -19.58 -8.93 -28.35
C VAL A 135 -19.92 -7.50 -27.99
N VAL A 136 -18.93 -6.62 -27.83
CA VAL A 136 -19.14 -5.21 -27.52
C VAL A 136 -19.95 -4.53 -28.63
N GLN A 137 -19.61 -4.77 -29.89
CA GLN A 137 -20.36 -4.22 -31.03
C GLN A 137 -21.80 -4.74 -31.06
N HIS A 138 -22.02 -6.02 -30.77
CA HIS A 138 -23.36 -6.60 -30.74
C HIS A 138 -24.21 -6.03 -29.58
N VAL A 139 -23.61 -5.87 -28.41
CA VAL A 139 -24.31 -5.39 -27.21
C VAL A 139 -24.61 -3.88 -27.31
N THR A 140 -23.68 -3.09 -27.82
CA THR A 140 -23.77 -1.61 -27.79
C THR A 140 -24.19 -0.98 -29.11
N GLY A 141 -24.32 -1.79 -30.17
CA GLY A 141 -24.58 -1.32 -31.53
C GLY A 141 -23.48 -0.42 -32.11
N SER A 142 -22.33 -0.26 -31.43
CA SER A 142 -21.29 0.71 -31.76
C SER A 142 -19.89 0.08 -31.77
N PRO A 143 -18.96 0.55 -32.62
CA PRO A 143 -17.56 0.08 -32.60
C PRO A 143 -16.87 0.36 -31.26
N LEU A 144 -15.86 -0.46 -30.90
CA LEU A 144 -15.08 -0.34 -29.65
C LEU A 144 -14.56 1.10 -29.40
N SER A 145 -14.17 1.80 -30.48
CA SER A 145 -13.67 3.19 -30.44
C SER A 145 -14.64 4.20 -29.82
N THR A 146 -15.94 3.86 -29.79
CA THR A 146 -17.03 4.70 -29.25
C THR A 146 -17.68 4.11 -28.00
N ALA A 147 -17.16 2.98 -27.51
CA ALA A 147 -17.80 2.08 -26.56
C ALA A 147 -17.28 2.28 -25.12
N LEU A 148 -16.93 3.52 -24.75
CA LEU A 148 -16.41 3.86 -23.41
C LEU A 148 -17.43 3.56 -22.28
N GLY A 149 -18.72 3.45 -22.61
CA GLY A 149 -19.80 3.05 -21.69
C GLY A 149 -20.18 1.56 -21.71
N SER A 150 -19.60 0.75 -22.60
CA SER A 150 -20.05 -0.62 -22.85
C SER A 150 -19.93 -1.57 -21.67
N ALA A 151 -18.96 -1.32 -20.79
CA ALA A 151 -18.84 -2.07 -19.54
C ALA A 151 -20.08 -1.89 -18.66
N SER A 152 -20.57 -0.65 -18.54
CA SER A 152 -21.79 -0.37 -17.76
C SER A 152 -23.02 -0.97 -18.42
N GLU A 153 -23.17 -0.84 -19.74
CA GLU A 153 -24.32 -1.35 -20.48
C GLU A 153 -24.39 -2.89 -20.41
N PHE A 154 -23.25 -3.56 -20.53
CA PHE A 154 -23.15 -5.00 -20.37
C PHE A 154 -23.54 -5.45 -18.95
N VAL A 155 -23.02 -4.77 -17.92
CA VAL A 155 -23.38 -5.05 -16.52
C VAL A 155 -24.87 -4.82 -16.28
N SER A 156 -25.43 -3.71 -16.75
CA SER A 156 -26.87 -3.43 -16.64
C SER A 156 -27.73 -4.48 -17.35
N HIS A 157 -27.30 -5.00 -18.50
CA HIS A 157 -28.00 -6.08 -19.19
C HIS A 157 -27.98 -7.39 -18.39
N LEU A 158 -26.85 -7.75 -17.79
CA LEU A 158 -26.74 -8.92 -16.91
C LEU A 158 -27.60 -8.78 -15.67
N ASP A 159 -27.49 -7.65 -14.96
CA ASP A 159 -28.33 -7.35 -13.79
C ASP A 159 -29.81 -7.41 -14.17
N GLY A 160 -30.20 -6.88 -15.33
CA GLY A 160 -31.56 -6.95 -15.85
C GLY A 160 -32.07 -8.37 -16.14
N ARG A 161 -31.20 -9.31 -16.52
CA ARG A 161 -31.57 -10.73 -16.66
C ARG A 161 -31.68 -11.42 -15.31
N ILE A 162 -30.75 -11.15 -14.40
CA ILE A 162 -30.73 -11.73 -13.06
C ILE A 162 -31.96 -11.26 -12.26
N ASN A 163 -32.32 -9.98 -12.36
CA ASN A 163 -33.52 -9.39 -11.74
C ASN A 163 -34.83 -10.03 -12.20
N LYS A 164 -34.86 -10.68 -13.37
CA LYS A 164 -36.05 -11.41 -13.86
C LYS A 164 -36.21 -12.79 -13.24
N LEU A 165 -35.16 -13.35 -12.64
CA LEU A 165 -35.22 -14.68 -12.01
C LEU A 165 -36.10 -14.68 -10.77
N ASP A 166 -36.04 -13.63 -9.97
CA ASP A 166 -36.88 -13.47 -8.79
C ASP A 166 -37.22 -11.98 -8.56
N PRO A 167 -38.44 -11.54 -8.92
CA PRO A 167 -38.85 -10.14 -8.80
C PRO A 167 -38.87 -9.60 -7.37
N ARG A 168 -38.76 -10.44 -6.33
CA ARG A 168 -38.69 -10.03 -4.93
C ARG A 168 -37.37 -9.37 -4.58
N PHE A 169 -36.35 -9.55 -5.41
CA PHE A 169 -35.01 -9.03 -5.18
C PHE A 169 -34.61 -8.01 -6.26
N GLU A 170 -33.70 -7.13 -5.90
CA GLU A 170 -32.99 -6.22 -6.79
C GLU A 170 -31.50 -6.52 -6.72
N VAL A 171 -30.90 -6.77 -7.87
CA VAL A 171 -29.48 -7.03 -8.05
C VAL A 171 -28.83 -5.82 -8.71
N GLN A 172 -27.74 -5.36 -8.10
CA GLN A 172 -26.89 -4.28 -8.60
C GLN A 172 -25.44 -4.74 -8.56
N THR A 173 -24.69 -4.55 -9.63
CA THR A 173 -23.28 -4.99 -9.71
C THR A 173 -22.32 -3.81 -9.92
N ASP A 174 -21.39 -3.64 -8.97
CA ASP A 174 -20.27 -2.71 -9.11
C ASP A 174 -19.08 -3.41 -9.76
N VAL A 175 -18.40 -2.76 -10.70
CA VAL A 175 -17.11 -3.22 -11.24
C VAL A 175 -16.03 -2.18 -10.98
N VAL A 176 -15.09 -2.48 -10.09
CA VAL A 176 -14.00 -1.58 -9.70
C VAL A 176 -12.67 -2.31 -9.82
N ASN A 177 -11.73 -1.75 -10.58
CA ASN A 177 -10.40 -2.33 -10.83
C ASN A 177 -10.47 -3.79 -11.33
N GLY A 178 -11.40 -4.09 -12.24
CA GLY A 178 -11.60 -5.42 -12.80
C GLY A 178 -12.23 -6.45 -11.84
N LYS A 179 -12.65 -6.04 -10.64
CA LYS A 179 -13.36 -6.88 -9.67
C LYS A 179 -14.83 -6.50 -9.63
N SER A 180 -15.70 -7.49 -9.77
CA SER A 180 -17.15 -7.32 -9.67
C SER A 180 -17.64 -7.61 -8.25
N LYS A 181 -18.59 -6.82 -7.77
CA LYS A 181 -19.30 -7.04 -6.51
C LYS A 181 -20.80 -6.82 -6.73
N SER A 182 -21.56 -7.89 -6.65
CA SER A 182 -23.03 -7.84 -6.78
C SER A 182 -23.68 -7.75 -5.40
N TYR A 183 -24.67 -6.87 -5.30
CA TYR A 183 -25.51 -6.68 -4.12
C TYR A 183 -26.91 -7.17 -4.47
N ILE A 184 -27.53 -7.90 -3.54
CA ILE A 184 -28.89 -8.40 -3.70
C ILE A 184 -29.72 -7.82 -2.55
N TYR A 185 -30.72 -7.01 -2.87
CA TYR A 185 -31.60 -6.34 -1.93
C TYR A 185 -33.00 -6.97 -2.00
N ALA A 186 -33.59 -7.28 -0.86
CA ALA A 186 -35.00 -7.67 -0.81
C ALA A 186 -35.89 -6.41 -0.94
N LYS A 187 -36.86 -6.43 -1.86
CA LYS A 187 -37.87 -5.37 -2.03
C LYS A 187 -39.13 -5.61 -1.19
N GLU A 188 -39.34 -6.86 -0.80
CA GLU A 188 -40.43 -7.33 0.04
C GLU A 188 -39.98 -8.53 0.87
N ASP A 189 -40.81 -8.97 1.82
CA ASP A 189 -40.52 -10.13 2.64
C ASP A 189 -40.40 -11.39 1.78
N ALA A 190 -39.25 -12.06 1.87
CA ALA A 190 -38.97 -13.27 1.12
C ALA A 190 -38.37 -14.35 2.03
N THR A 191 -38.96 -15.54 2.00
CA THR A 191 -38.44 -16.71 2.72
C THR A 191 -37.48 -17.48 1.83
N LEU A 192 -36.28 -17.74 2.34
CA LEU A 192 -35.27 -18.61 1.74
C LEU A 192 -34.97 -19.76 2.69
N HIS A 193 -34.69 -20.94 2.14
CA HIS A 193 -34.29 -22.11 2.91
C HIS A 193 -32.81 -22.39 2.68
N PHE A 194 -32.07 -22.57 3.76
CA PHE A 194 -30.64 -22.88 3.74
C PHE A 194 -30.44 -24.28 4.29
N GLU A 195 -29.83 -25.15 3.49
CA GLU A 195 -29.45 -26.50 3.86
C GLU A 195 -27.93 -26.57 3.92
N PHE A 196 -27.39 -27.07 5.03
CA PHE A 196 -25.95 -27.14 5.29
C PHE A 196 -25.48 -28.60 5.32
N ASN A 197 -24.47 -28.94 4.53
CA ASN A 197 -23.89 -30.28 4.52
C ASN A 197 -22.92 -30.48 5.70
N VAL A 198 -23.39 -31.14 6.75
CA VAL A 198 -22.64 -31.39 7.99
C VAL A 198 -21.46 -32.35 7.81
N LEU A 199 -21.48 -33.19 6.78
CA LEU A 199 -20.35 -34.10 6.50
C LEU A 199 -19.12 -33.36 5.97
N GLU A 200 -19.31 -32.25 5.25
CA GLU A 200 -18.23 -31.41 4.75
C GLU A 200 -17.72 -30.42 5.80
N GLU A 201 -18.59 -29.99 6.72
CA GLU A 201 -18.30 -28.98 7.73
C GLU A 201 -18.75 -29.49 9.12
N PRO A 202 -17.91 -30.26 9.84
CA PRO A 202 -18.25 -30.72 11.17
C PRO A 202 -18.37 -29.52 12.14
N ARG A 203 -19.30 -29.59 13.09
CA ARG A 203 -19.57 -28.55 14.10
C ARG A 203 -20.17 -27.24 13.55
N ILE A 204 -21.03 -27.32 12.52
CA ILE A 204 -21.85 -26.19 12.06
C ILE A 204 -22.64 -25.53 13.20
N ASP A 205 -23.18 -26.33 14.13
CA ASP A 205 -23.93 -25.81 15.29
C ASP A 205 -23.09 -24.92 16.20
N ASP A 206 -21.82 -25.25 16.42
CA ASP A 206 -20.90 -24.43 17.21
C ASP A 206 -20.67 -23.08 16.52
N LYS A 207 -20.47 -23.08 15.20
CA LYS A 207 -20.30 -21.85 14.41
C LYS A 207 -21.56 -20.96 14.49
N PHE A 208 -22.76 -21.55 14.39
CA PHE A 208 -24.02 -20.82 14.56
C PHE A 208 -24.19 -20.27 15.99
N ASN A 209 -23.80 -21.04 17.00
CA ASN A 209 -23.82 -20.59 18.39
C ASN A 209 -22.84 -19.43 18.63
N LEU A 210 -21.67 -19.45 18.01
CA LEU A 210 -20.71 -18.35 18.04
C LEU A 210 -21.27 -17.09 17.38
N LEU A 211 -21.95 -17.22 16.24
CA LEU A 211 -22.66 -16.09 15.61
C LEU A 211 -23.72 -15.51 16.53
N LYS A 212 -24.61 -16.34 17.09
CA LYS A 212 -25.71 -15.91 17.95
C LYS A 212 -25.25 -15.27 19.26
N LYS A 213 -24.22 -15.83 19.91
CA LYS A 213 -23.78 -15.43 21.26
C LYS A 213 -22.62 -14.42 21.26
N HIS A 214 -21.78 -14.43 20.23
CA HIS A 214 -20.54 -13.64 20.17
C HIS A 214 -20.44 -12.76 18.92
N GLY A 215 -21.41 -12.82 18.01
CA GLY A 215 -21.39 -12.05 16.77
C GLY A 215 -20.28 -12.47 15.81
N THR A 216 -19.58 -13.58 16.08
CA THR A 216 -18.53 -14.11 15.21
C THR A 216 -19.17 -14.53 13.89
N PRO A 217 -18.69 -14.07 12.73
CA PRO A 217 -19.27 -14.47 11.47
C PRO A 217 -19.29 -15.98 11.29
N PHE A 218 -20.43 -16.50 10.81
CA PHE A 218 -20.56 -17.89 10.42
C PHE A 218 -19.96 -18.03 9.02
N GLU A 219 -18.91 -18.84 8.90
CA GLU A 219 -18.15 -19.03 7.66
C GLU A 219 -18.01 -20.53 7.33
N VAL A 220 -18.39 -20.90 6.12
CA VAL A 220 -18.29 -22.26 5.55
C VAL A 220 -18.00 -22.20 4.05
N SER A 221 -17.47 -23.29 3.50
CA SER A 221 -17.40 -23.45 2.05
C SER A 221 -18.79 -23.27 1.41
N SER A 222 -18.87 -22.51 0.31
CA SER A 222 -20.14 -22.34 -0.41
C SER A 222 -20.68 -23.64 -0.98
N LYS A 223 -19.82 -24.66 -1.20
CA LYS A 223 -20.22 -26.00 -1.64
C LYS A 223 -21.08 -26.74 -0.62
N SER A 224 -20.88 -26.42 0.66
CA SER A 224 -21.59 -27.03 1.77
C SER A 224 -22.93 -26.34 2.06
N VAL A 225 -23.33 -25.36 1.24
CA VAL A 225 -24.57 -24.59 1.40
C VAL A 225 -25.43 -24.71 0.16
N LYS A 226 -26.66 -25.18 0.35
CA LYS A 226 -27.70 -25.16 -0.67
C LYS A 226 -28.79 -24.18 -0.28
N ILE A 227 -29.12 -23.27 -1.20
CA ILE A 227 -30.13 -22.23 -0.99
C ILE A 227 -31.31 -22.54 -1.91
N THR A 228 -32.52 -22.63 -1.36
CA THR A 228 -33.74 -22.90 -2.12
C THR A 228 -34.87 -21.94 -1.75
N GLY A 229 -35.92 -21.88 -2.58
CA GLY A 229 -37.06 -20.98 -2.40
C GLY A 229 -36.91 -19.65 -3.13
N SER A 230 -35.90 -19.53 -4.00
CA SER A 230 -35.72 -18.42 -4.93
C SER A 230 -34.93 -18.89 -6.16
N PRO A 231 -35.50 -18.77 -7.38
CA PRO A 231 -34.78 -19.10 -8.62
C PRO A 231 -33.49 -18.30 -8.78
N LEU A 232 -33.44 -17.07 -8.25
CA LEU A 232 -32.23 -16.24 -8.22
C LEU A 232 -31.12 -16.89 -7.41
N PHE A 233 -31.41 -17.26 -6.15
CA PHE A 233 -30.41 -17.85 -5.26
C PHE A 233 -30.01 -19.27 -5.70
N GLU A 234 -30.94 -20.02 -6.28
CA GLU A 234 -30.68 -21.33 -6.87
C GLU A 234 -29.77 -21.22 -8.11
N GLU A 235 -29.87 -20.16 -8.91
CA GLU A 235 -28.99 -19.95 -10.06
C GLU A 235 -27.57 -19.56 -9.63
N ILE A 236 -27.43 -18.57 -8.74
CA ILE A 236 -26.10 -18.07 -8.32
C ILE A 236 -25.33 -19.09 -7.46
N SER A 237 -26.02 -20.03 -6.80
CA SER A 237 -25.37 -21.06 -5.98
C SER A 237 -24.76 -22.20 -6.79
N LYS A 238 -25.21 -22.44 -8.04
CA LYS A 238 -24.73 -23.53 -8.92
C LYS A 238 -23.24 -23.50 -9.24
N GLN A 239 -22.64 -22.31 -9.31
CA GLN A 239 -21.23 -22.13 -9.69
C GLN A 239 -20.33 -21.75 -8.51
N SER A 240 -20.79 -21.95 -7.28
CA SER A 240 -20.10 -21.41 -6.11
C SER A 240 -18.89 -22.27 -5.69
N ASN A 241 -17.67 -21.71 -5.82
CA ASN A 241 -16.42 -22.30 -5.29
C ASN A 241 -15.78 -21.44 -4.18
N GLY A 242 -16.58 -20.68 -3.44
CA GLY A 242 -16.12 -19.63 -2.54
C GLY A 242 -16.45 -19.87 -1.06
N LEU A 243 -16.53 -18.76 -0.34
CA LEU A 243 -16.86 -18.70 1.07
C LEU A 243 -18.30 -18.19 1.23
N PHE A 244 -19.15 -18.95 1.91
CA PHE A 244 -20.42 -18.46 2.41
C PHE A 244 -20.21 -17.87 3.80
N LYS A 245 -20.60 -16.60 3.97
CA LYS A 245 -20.43 -15.84 5.22
C LYS A 245 -21.75 -15.21 5.65
N LEU A 246 -22.23 -15.57 6.83
CA LEU A 246 -23.30 -14.84 7.52
C LEU A 246 -22.69 -14.01 8.65
N SER A 247 -23.04 -12.73 8.70
CA SER A 247 -22.57 -11.80 9.73
C SER A 247 -23.77 -11.13 10.39
N PRO A 248 -23.67 -10.77 11.68
CA PRO A 248 -24.74 -10.03 12.33
C PRO A 248 -24.92 -8.67 11.64
N ALA A 249 -26.18 -8.25 11.50
CA ALA A 249 -26.49 -6.89 11.08
C ALA A 249 -25.93 -5.90 12.11
N TYR A 250 -25.52 -4.72 11.64
CA TYR A 250 -24.98 -3.69 12.51
C TYR A 250 -25.59 -2.33 12.24
N LYS A 251 -25.69 -1.52 13.30
CA LYS A 251 -25.99 -0.10 13.24
C LYS A 251 -24.67 0.67 13.32
N LYS A 252 -24.50 1.72 12.51
CA LYS A 252 -23.38 2.65 12.68
C LYS A 252 -23.63 3.50 13.93
N THR A 253 -22.63 3.63 14.78
CA THR A 253 -22.68 4.48 15.97
C THR A 253 -21.37 5.23 16.15
N LYS A 254 -21.33 6.19 17.06
CA LYS A 254 -20.11 6.85 17.52
C LYS A 254 -19.80 6.40 18.94
N LEU A 255 -18.52 6.21 19.22
CA LEU A 255 -18.02 5.93 20.56
C LEU A 255 -17.04 7.04 20.94
N ASP A 256 -17.26 7.66 22.09
CA ASP A 256 -16.32 8.57 22.70
C ASP A 256 -15.46 7.79 23.69
N ILE A 257 -14.14 7.81 23.48
CA ILE A 257 -13.21 6.96 24.21
C ILE A 257 -12.35 7.81 25.13
N TYR A 258 -12.22 7.36 26.37
CA TYR A 258 -11.45 7.99 27.41
C TYR A 258 -10.55 7.00 28.13
N THR A 259 -9.44 7.50 28.63
CA THR A 259 -8.61 6.84 29.64
C THR A 259 -8.83 7.54 30.97
N CYS A 260 -9.20 6.79 31.99
CA CYS A 260 -9.53 7.33 33.31
C CYS A 260 -8.66 6.66 34.36
N ASN A 261 -8.31 7.39 35.41
CA ASN A 261 -7.83 6.85 36.69
C ASN A 261 -8.53 7.60 37.84
N ASP A 262 -8.10 7.39 39.09
CA ASP A 262 -8.75 8.00 40.26
C ASP A 262 -8.63 9.53 40.32
N VAL A 263 -7.74 10.12 39.51
CA VAL A 263 -7.36 11.55 39.60
C VAL A 263 -7.71 12.32 38.33
N SER A 264 -7.70 11.66 37.17
CA SER A 264 -7.72 12.33 35.87
C SER A 264 -8.41 11.51 34.80
N THR A 265 -9.02 12.23 33.85
CA THR A 265 -9.64 11.67 32.65
C THR A 265 -9.05 12.34 31.43
N GLN A 266 -8.66 11.54 30.43
CA GLN A 266 -8.10 12.03 29.18
C GLN A 266 -8.85 11.42 28.00
N SER A 267 -9.35 12.28 27.11
CA SER A 267 -10.05 11.83 25.90
C SER A 267 -9.07 11.31 24.85
N LEU A 268 -9.33 10.10 24.38
CA LEU A 268 -8.74 9.49 23.18
C LEU A 268 -9.53 9.87 21.91
N GLY A 269 -10.75 10.39 22.08
CA GLY A 269 -11.62 10.99 21.08
C GLY A 269 -12.70 10.07 20.53
N SER A 270 -13.50 10.62 19.61
CA SER A 270 -14.61 9.93 19.00
C SER A 270 -14.18 9.02 17.86
N ILE A 271 -14.70 7.80 17.81
CA ILE A 271 -14.49 6.85 16.72
C ILE A 271 -15.83 6.42 16.12
N ASN A 272 -15.84 6.16 14.81
CA ASN A 272 -16.99 5.52 14.17
C ASN A 272 -16.93 4.02 14.46
N ALA A 273 -18.01 3.48 15.03
CA ALA A 273 -18.10 2.08 15.39
C ALA A 273 -19.33 1.40 14.78
N LYS A 274 -19.28 0.08 14.78
CA LYS A 274 -20.41 -0.79 14.45
C LYS A 274 -20.96 -1.34 15.74
N GLN A 275 -22.26 -1.20 15.94
CA GLN A 275 -23.01 -1.80 17.04
C GLN A 275 -23.76 -3.02 16.53
N PHE A 276 -23.54 -4.17 17.16
CA PHE A 276 -24.22 -5.42 16.89
C PHE A 276 -25.09 -5.79 18.09
N LYS A 277 -26.33 -6.22 17.81
CA LYS A 277 -27.22 -6.82 18.80
C LYS A 277 -27.13 -8.34 18.66
N VAL A 278 -26.68 -9.01 19.71
CA VAL A 278 -26.64 -10.47 19.81
C VAL A 278 -27.57 -10.92 20.95
N THR A 279 -27.77 -12.23 21.15
CA THR A 279 -28.87 -12.76 21.99
C THR A 279 -29.02 -12.10 23.37
N ASP A 280 -27.92 -11.86 24.08
CA ASP A 280 -27.92 -11.26 25.42
C ASP A 280 -26.77 -10.24 25.57
N SER A 281 -26.35 -9.60 24.48
CA SER A 281 -25.26 -8.62 24.54
C SER A 281 -25.34 -7.57 23.44
N LEU A 282 -24.74 -6.43 23.71
CA LEU A 282 -24.35 -5.46 22.71
C LEU A 282 -22.86 -5.59 22.46
N ILE A 283 -22.47 -5.59 21.18
CA ILE A 283 -21.07 -5.57 20.78
C ILE A 283 -20.80 -4.28 20.01
N PHE A 284 -19.73 -3.59 20.36
CA PHE A 284 -19.26 -2.40 19.66
C PHE A 284 -17.88 -2.70 19.10
N GLU A 285 -17.65 -2.41 17.83
CA GLU A 285 -16.34 -2.58 17.16
C GLU A 285 -15.99 -1.30 16.42
N GLY A 286 -14.83 -0.72 16.70
CA GLY A 286 -14.40 0.53 16.09
C GLY A 286 -12.88 0.63 15.93
N GLU A 287 -12.48 1.43 14.96
CA GLU A 287 -11.09 1.80 14.69
C GLU A 287 -10.97 3.33 14.78
N GLY A 288 -9.99 3.80 15.55
CA GLY A 288 -9.70 5.19 15.82
C GLY A 288 -8.28 5.58 15.43
N LEU A 289 -7.99 6.88 15.49
CA LEU A 289 -6.63 7.42 15.34
C LEU A 289 -5.95 6.94 14.04
N ASN A 290 -6.70 6.97 12.94
CA ASN A 290 -6.28 6.46 11.63
C ASN A 290 -5.83 4.99 11.67
N LYS A 291 -6.60 4.14 12.35
CA LYS A 291 -6.36 2.70 12.56
C LYS A 291 -5.23 2.35 13.53
N VAL A 292 -4.58 3.34 14.16
CA VAL A 292 -3.58 3.07 15.20
C VAL A 292 -4.20 2.45 16.43
N PHE A 293 -5.48 2.71 16.70
CA PHE A 293 -6.19 2.13 17.84
C PHE A 293 -7.42 1.37 17.37
N ASN A 294 -7.59 0.15 17.82
CA ASN A 294 -8.82 -0.61 17.64
C ASN A 294 -9.38 -1.03 19.00
N ILE A 295 -10.71 -1.10 19.07
CA ILE A 295 -11.41 -1.55 20.26
C ILE A 295 -12.63 -2.36 19.86
N ARG A 296 -12.87 -3.42 20.64
CA ARG A 296 -14.08 -4.21 20.63
C ARG A 296 -14.58 -4.36 22.05
N ILE A 297 -15.83 -4.01 22.27
CA ILE A 297 -16.48 -4.02 23.58
C ILE A 297 -17.69 -4.93 23.47
N LYS A 298 -17.85 -5.85 24.41
CA LYS A 298 -19.05 -6.66 24.56
C LYS A 298 -19.63 -6.43 25.96
N TYR A 299 -20.86 -5.97 25.99
CA TYR A 299 -21.64 -5.68 27.19
C TYR A 299 -22.83 -6.65 27.28
N GLY A 300 -22.83 -7.50 28.30
CA GLY A 300 -23.88 -8.48 28.56
C GLY A 300 -25.06 -7.85 29.30
N LEU A 301 -26.27 -7.94 28.73
CA LEU A 301 -27.45 -7.24 29.24
C LEU A 301 -27.96 -7.85 30.55
N SER A 302 -28.04 -9.18 30.63
CA SER A 302 -28.55 -9.87 31.83
C SER A 302 -27.50 -9.99 32.94
N ALA A 303 -26.23 -10.19 32.57
CA ALA A 303 -25.14 -10.41 33.52
C ALA A 303 -24.43 -9.11 33.98
N ASN A 304 -24.80 -7.96 33.40
CA ASN A 304 -24.08 -6.70 33.51
C ASN A 304 -22.55 -6.85 33.34
N LYS A 305 -22.15 -7.75 32.45
CA LYS A 305 -20.75 -8.14 32.27
C LYS A 305 -20.14 -7.34 31.13
N LEU A 306 -19.13 -6.55 31.44
CA LEU A 306 -18.35 -5.80 30.46
C LEU A 306 -17.08 -6.58 30.11
N SER A 307 -16.82 -6.72 28.82
CA SER A 307 -15.58 -7.29 28.29
C SER A 307 -15.08 -6.41 27.16
N PHE A 308 -13.77 -6.23 27.08
CA PHE A 308 -13.16 -5.41 26.04
C PHE A 308 -11.88 -6.06 25.54
N THR A 309 -11.61 -5.88 24.26
CA THR A 309 -10.34 -6.21 23.61
C THR A 309 -9.93 -4.99 22.81
N TYR A 310 -8.65 -4.67 22.82
CA TYR A 310 -8.13 -3.50 22.13
C TYR A 310 -6.74 -3.82 21.59
N GLY A 311 -6.26 -2.99 20.68
CA GLY A 311 -4.92 -3.13 20.13
C GLY A 311 -4.39 -1.81 19.60
N PHE A 312 -3.07 -1.74 19.53
CA PHE A 312 -2.34 -0.66 18.90
C PHE A 312 -1.59 -1.16 17.67
N ASP A 313 -1.84 -0.53 16.53
CA ASP A 313 -1.14 -0.82 15.28
C ASP A 313 -0.32 0.39 14.83
N PHE A 314 0.99 0.32 15.08
CA PHE A 314 1.94 1.37 14.70
C PHE A 314 2.52 1.16 13.29
N SER A 315 1.96 0.27 12.46
CA SER A 315 2.44 0.01 11.10
C SER A 315 2.55 1.29 10.24
N GLN A 316 1.66 2.25 10.46
CA GLN A 316 1.67 3.52 9.74
C GLN A 316 2.80 4.47 10.18
N TRP A 317 3.48 4.19 11.29
CA TRP A 317 4.58 5.01 11.79
C TRP A 317 5.89 4.67 11.06
N TYR A 318 6.05 3.44 10.55
CA TYR A 318 7.28 3.03 9.87
C TYR A 318 7.68 3.99 8.74
N GLY A 319 8.95 4.40 8.76
CA GLY A 319 9.53 5.31 7.78
C GLY A 319 9.12 6.78 7.95
N LYS A 320 8.22 7.12 8.88
CA LYS A 320 7.88 8.52 9.18
C LYS A 320 8.90 9.11 10.15
N PRO A 321 9.27 10.39 10.00
CA PRO A 321 10.12 11.07 10.96
C PRO A 321 9.47 11.05 12.35
N ILE A 322 10.27 10.82 13.40
CA ILE A 322 9.75 10.74 14.77
C ILE A 322 9.02 12.01 15.16
N SER A 323 9.37 13.19 14.64
CA SER A 323 8.66 14.43 14.93
C SER A 323 7.21 14.47 14.38
N LYS A 324 6.88 13.62 13.40
CA LYS A 324 5.62 13.63 12.63
C LYS A 324 4.79 12.35 12.78
N LEU A 325 4.98 11.61 13.87
CA LEU A 325 4.16 10.41 14.12
C LEU A 325 2.70 10.78 14.36
N PRO A 326 1.76 10.22 13.57
CA PRO A 326 0.35 10.58 13.64
C PRO A 326 -0.24 10.20 15.01
N PHE A 327 -1.01 11.12 15.58
CA PHE A 327 -1.69 10.97 16.88
C PHE A 327 -0.82 10.74 18.11
N PHE A 328 0.52 10.81 17.99
CA PHE A 328 1.43 10.56 19.11
C PHE A 328 1.10 11.39 20.37
N PRO A 329 0.96 12.73 20.32
CA PRO A 329 0.75 13.51 21.55
C PRO A 329 -0.55 13.13 22.27
N LYS A 330 -1.57 12.71 21.51
CA LYS A 330 -2.85 12.29 22.04
C LYS A 330 -2.74 10.91 22.71
N LEU A 331 -2.10 9.96 22.04
CA LEU A 331 -1.86 8.61 22.55
C LEU A 331 -1.00 8.66 23.81
N TYR A 332 0.12 9.40 23.78
CA TYR A 332 1.04 9.51 24.92
C TYR A 332 0.32 10.03 26.17
N LYS A 333 -0.43 11.13 26.05
CA LYS A 333 -1.20 11.70 27.19
C LYS A 333 -2.27 10.74 27.72
N ALA A 334 -3.01 10.08 26.83
CA ALA A 334 -4.06 9.15 27.25
C ALA A 334 -3.48 7.92 27.96
N LEU A 335 -2.44 7.32 27.37
CA LEU A 335 -1.83 6.13 27.97
C LEU A 335 -1.01 6.43 29.23
N ALA A 336 -0.53 7.67 29.42
CA ALA A 336 0.06 8.10 30.69
C ALA A 336 -0.94 8.04 31.86
N VAL A 337 -2.22 8.35 31.60
CA VAL A 337 -3.30 8.21 32.59
C VAL A 337 -3.62 6.74 32.81
N ALA A 338 -3.74 5.97 31.72
CA ALA A 338 -4.09 4.56 31.79
C ALA A 338 -3.02 3.69 32.49
N SER A 339 -1.72 4.00 32.31
CA SER A 339 -0.62 3.28 32.97
C SER A 339 -0.58 3.51 34.49
N GLN A 340 -1.25 4.54 35.00
CA GLN A 340 -1.33 4.85 36.43
C GLN A 340 -2.55 4.18 37.06
N ASN A 341 -2.63 2.85 36.96
CA ASN A 341 -3.79 2.05 37.40
C ASN A 341 -5.13 2.49 36.78
N GLY A 342 -5.10 3.07 35.58
CA GLY A 342 -6.29 3.52 34.89
C GLY A 342 -7.02 2.42 34.12
N TYR A 343 -8.01 2.82 33.33
CA TYR A 343 -8.85 1.97 32.50
C TYR A 343 -9.41 2.74 31.30
N PHE A 344 -9.92 2.02 30.29
CA PHE A 344 -10.74 2.64 29.24
C PHE A 344 -12.18 2.80 29.70
N ALA A 345 -12.73 3.98 29.46
CA ALA A 345 -14.14 4.29 29.56
C ALA A 345 -14.67 4.62 28.16
N VAL A 346 -15.89 4.18 27.86
CA VAL A 346 -16.51 4.43 26.56
C VAL A 346 -17.92 4.94 26.72
N GLU A 347 -18.20 6.06 26.08
CA GLU A 347 -19.51 6.69 26.05
C GLU A 347 -20.13 6.52 24.66
N PHE A 348 -21.44 6.28 24.62
CA PHE A 348 -22.20 6.20 23.38
C PHE A 348 -23.64 6.64 23.57
N PHE A 349 -24.25 7.15 22.50
CA PHE A 349 -25.65 7.52 22.47
C PHE A 349 -26.49 6.36 21.92
N ASP A 350 -27.47 5.88 22.70
CA ASP A 350 -28.34 4.77 22.28
C ASP A 350 -29.54 5.22 21.43
N GLY A 351 -29.83 6.53 21.42
CA GLY A 351 -30.99 7.13 20.77
C GLY A 351 -31.81 8.00 21.72
N GLU A 352 -31.71 7.77 23.03
CA GLU A 352 -32.47 8.46 24.08
C GLU A 352 -31.55 9.04 25.16
N HIS A 353 -30.50 8.31 25.53
CA HIS A 353 -29.57 8.69 26.60
C HIS A 353 -28.11 8.49 26.17
N GLU A 354 -27.23 9.25 26.83
CA GLU A 354 -25.80 9.00 26.79
C GLU A 354 -25.46 7.95 27.84
N LEU A 355 -24.96 6.80 27.37
CA LEU A 355 -24.58 5.68 28.21
C LEU A 355 -23.06 5.63 28.31
N SER A 356 -22.56 5.48 29.54
CA SER A 356 -21.14 5.26 29.81
C SER A 356 -20.91 3.81 30.21
N LEU A 357 -19.89 3.18 29.64
CA LEU A 357 -19.40 1.84 29.99
C LEU A 357 -18.02 2.00 30.61
N CYS A 358 -17.98 1.89 31.94
CA CYS A 358 -16.78 2.03 32.73
C CYS A 358 -16.54 0.77 33.58
N PRO A 359 -15.34 0.17 33.56
CA PRO A 359 -14.99 -0.96 34.43
C PRO A 359 -15.26 -0.74 35.93
N ASN A 360 -15.09 0.49 36.42
CA ASN A 360 -15.29 0.83 37.84
C ASN A 360 -16.71 1.32 38.16
N GLN A 361 -17.65 1.25 37.21
CA GLN A 361 -19.03 1.67 37.46
C GLN A 361 -19.76 0.66 38.36
N GLU A 362 -20.50 1.17 39.34
CA GLU A 362 -21.23 0.35 40.30
C GLU A 362 -22.14 -0.67 39.59
N GLY A 363 -22.07 -1.93 40.03
CA GLY A 363 -22.83 -3.03 39.46
C GLY A 363 -22.25 -3.64 38.18
N THR A 364 -21.21 -3.07 37.57
CA THR A 364 -20.54 -3.63 36.38
C THR A 364 -19.59 -4.74 36.79
N VAL A 365 -19.68 -5.89 36.10
CA VAL A 365 -18.78 -7.03 36.33
C VAL A 365 -17.74 -7.07 35.21
N VAL A 366 -16.47 -6.94 35.56
CA VAL A 366 -15.33 -7.12 34.64
C VAL A 366 -14.48 -8.31 35.09
N ASP A 367 -13.96 -9.05 34.13
CA ASP A 367 -13.05 -10.15 34.40
C ASP A 367 -11.67 -9.63 34.86
N GLN A 368 -11.19 -10.07 36.03
CA GLN A 368 -9.93 -9.60 36.59
C GLN A 368 -8.73 -9.92 35.69
N GLY A 369 -8.73 -11.08 35.03
CA GLY A 369 -7.67 -11.44 34.08
C GLY A 369 -7.63 -10.51 32.86
N GLN A 370 -8.79 -10.00 32.42
CA GLN A 370 -8.84 -8.96 31.39
C GLN A 370 -8.27 -7.62 31.87
N LEU A 371 -8.53 -7.23 33.12
CA LEU A 371 -7.95 -6.01 33.71
C LEU A 371 -6.42 -6.13 33.88
N ASP A 372 -5.94 -7.27 34.32
CA ASP A 372 -4.49 -7.51 34.50
C ASP A 372 -3.77 -7.51 33.15
N HIS A 373 -4.33 -8.19 32.14
CA HIS A 373 -3.81 -8.14 30.77
C HIS A 373 -3.86 -6.73 30.19
N PHE A 374 -4.92 -5.97 30.49
CA PHE A 374 -5.04 -4.57 30.09
C PHE A 374 -3.88 -3.75 30.65
N LYS A 375 -3.62 -3.83 31.96
CA LYS A 375 -2.55 -3.06 32.62
C LYS A 375 -1.19 -3.37 32.03
N ALA A 376 -0.85 -4.66 31.89
CA ALA A 376 0.43 -5.08 31.36
C ALA A 376 0.70 -4.56 29.92
N ASN A 377 -0.30 -4.64 29.05
CA ASN A 377 -0.17 -4.17 27.65
C ASN A 377 -0.11 -2.63 27.58
N VAL A 378 -0.97 -1.91 28.30
CA VAL A 378 -0.91 -0.44 28.36
C VAL A 378 0.44 0.03 28.89
N ASP A 379 0.96 -0.57 29.95
CA ASP A 379 2.26 -0.20 30.51
C ASP A 379 3.40 -0.41 29.52
N GLN A 380 3.39 -1.52 28.78
CA GLN A 380 4.38 -1.80 27.74
C GLN A 380 4.33 -0.75 26.62
N VAL A 381 3.14 -0.44 26.11
CA VAL A 381 2.96 0.55 25.05
C VAL A 381 3.32 1.95 25.55
N TYR A 382 2.92 2.30 26.77
CA TYR A 382 3.25 3.59 27.37
C TYR A 382 4.75 3.77 27.54
N ARG A 383 5.49 2.76 28.05
CA ARG A 383 6.95 2.81 28.15
C ARG A 383 7.62 3.08 26.81
N MET A 384 7.14 2.45 25.74
CA MET A 384 7.62 2.73 24.38
C MET A 384 7.34 4.19 23.97
N LEU A 385 6.12 4.70 24.20
CA LEU A 385 5.77 6.08 23.88
C LEU A 385 6.56 7.09 24.70
N ASP A 386 6.82 6.80 25.97
CA ASP A 386 7.61 7.63 26.87
C ASP A 386 9.07 7.73 26.42
N TYR A 387 9.69 6.59 26.08
CA TYR A 387 11.00 6.57 25.45
C TYR A 387 11.04 7.38 24.14
N LEU A 388 10.03 7.23 23.27
CA LEU A 388 9.94 8.02 22.03
C LEU A 388 9.75 9.51 22.31
N ASN A 389 9.08 9.89 23.40
CA ASN A 389 8.94 11.28 23.81
C ASN A 389 10.30 11.86 24.22
N ASP A 390 11.08 11.11 25.00
CA ASP A 390 12.45 11.49 25.36
C ASP A 390 13.36 11.61 24.13
N VAL A 391 13.32 10.61 23.23
CA VAL A 391 14.06 10.64 21.97
C VAL A 391 13.72 11.88 21.15
N ARG A 392 12.45 12.28 21.07
CA ARG A 392 12.02 13.50 20.36
C ARG A 392 12.62 14.76 20.96
N ILE A 393 12.71 14.84 22.30
CA ILE A 393 13.30 15.97 23.01
C ILE A 393 14.79 16.07 22.66
N VAL A 394 15.52 14.95 22.76
CA VAL A 394 16.95 14.89 22.44
C VAL A 394 17.22 15.21 20.97
N CYS A 395 16.50 14.56 20.04
CA CYS A 395 16.66 14.75 18.60
C CYS A 395 16.42 16.21 18.17
N LYS A 396 15.49 16.91 18.83
CA LYS A 396 15.23 18.33 18.58
C LYS A 396 16.45 19.20 18.90
N VAL A 397 17.18 18.91 19.98
CA VAL A 397 18.41 19.64 20.35
C VAL A 397 19.55 19.30 19.40
N LEU A 398 19.67 18.02 19.02
CA LEU A 398 20.71 17.55 18.09
C LEU A 398 20.45 17.95 16.62
N GLY A 399 19.28 18.48 16.30
CA GLY A 399 18.92 18.85 14.92
C GLY A 399 18.72 17.65 13.98
N ILE A 400 18.41 16.47 14.53
CA ILE A 400 18.14 15.24 13.76
C ILE A 400 16.66 14.87 13.84
N ASP A 401 16.15 14.14 12.85
CA ASP A 401 14.75 13.65 12.84
C ASP A 401 14.71 12.24 12.24
N PRO A 402 15.18 11.23 12.99
CA PRO A 402 15.27 9.87 12.51
C PRO A 402 13.89 9.33 12.16
N LYS A 403 13.85 8.38 11.23
CA LYS A 403 12.61 7.70 10.84
C LYS A 403 12.31 6.58 11.81
N PHE A 404 11.05 6.49 12.24
CA PHE A 404 10.57 5.38 13.07
C PHE A 404 10.78 4.06 12.33
N LYS A 405 11.37 3.10 13.05
CA LYS A 405 11.75 1.77 12.58
C LYS A 405 11.54 0.77 13.71
N GLU A 406 11.70 -0.51 13.43
CA GLU A 406 11.78 -1.50 14.49
C GLU A 406 13.07 -1.28 15.26
N PHE A 407 12.99 -1.28 16.59
CA PHE A 407 14.12 -1.05 17.46
C PHE A 407 14.04 -1.97 18.68
N ASN A 408 15.21 -2.30 19.22
CA ASN A 408 15.35 -2.96 20.50
C ASN A 408 16.28 -2.12 21.37
N VAL A 409 15.80 -1.76 22.56
CA VAL A 409 16.49 -0.89 23.51
C VAL A 409 16.39 -1.57 24.87
N ASN A 410 17.53 -1.76 25.52
CA ASN A 410 17.57 -2.32 26.87
C ASN A 410 17.18 -1.27 27.92
N GLU A 411 16.94 -1.70 29.16
CA GLU A 411 16.50 -0.82 30.23
C GLU A 411 17.51 0.30 30.54
N GLU A 412 18.81 -0.03 30.55
CA GLU A 412 19.89 0.94 30.77
C GLU A 412 19.87 2.08 29.73
N ALA A 413 19.68 1.76 28.45
CA ALA A 413 19.61 2.77 27.40
C ALA A 413 18.35 3.64 27.48
N VAL A 414 17.23 3.09 27.97
CA VAL A 414 16.02 3.87 28.26
C VAL A 414 16.26 4.84 29.42
N GLU A 415 16.91 4.39 30.49
CA GLU A 415 17.25 5.24 31.64
C GLU A 415 18.21 6.36 31.27
N ASN A 416 19.26 6.05 30.49
CA ASN A 416 20.19 7.06 29.97
C ASN A 416 19.46 8.09 29.09
N MET A 417 18.61 7.64 28.17
CA MET A 417 17.80 8.54 27.34
C MET A 417 16.90 9.45 28.20
N ARG A 418 16.26 8.90 29.23
CA ARG A 418 15.40 9.67 30.15
C ARG A 418 16.20 10.70 30.95
N TYR A 419 17.37 10.33 31.47
CA TYR A 419 18.26 11.26 32.17
C TYR A 419 18.63 12.45 31.27
N VAL A 420 19.04 12.16 30.04
CA VAL A 420 19.43 13.16 29.04
C VAL A 420 18.26 14.07 28.67
N SER A 421 17.09 13.50 28.40
CA SER A 421 15.85 14.23 28.16
C SER A 421 15.45 15.13 29.33
N TYR A 422 15.61 14.65 30.57
CA TYR A 422 15.39 15.43 31.79
C TYR A 422 16.35 16.61 31.88
N VAL A 423 17.66 16.39 31.64
CA VAL A 423 18.65 17.48 31.64
C VAL A 423 18.28 18.57 30.63
N ILE A 424 17.85 18.20 29.42
CA ILE A 424 17.38 19.17 28.40
C ILE A 424 16.13 19.91 28.89
N SER A 425 15.12 19.18 29.35
CA SER A 425 13.81 19.73 29.71
C SER A 425 13.87 20.65 30.93
N ASN A 426 14.85 20.41 31.80
CA ASN A 426 15.08 21.15 33.04
C ASN A 426 16.31 22.07 32.97
N ALA A 427 16.87 22.33 31.79
CA ALA A 427 18.02 23.20 31.53
C ALA A 427 17.85 24.69 31.89
N ASN A 428 16.84 25.05 32.68
CA ASN A 428 16.62 26.42 33.12
C ASN A 428 17.71 26.86 34.10
N ASN A 429 18.06 28.15 34.05
CA ASN A 429 19.01 28.82 34.95
C ASN A 429 18.71 28.47 36.41
N LEU A 430 19.48 27.55 37.00
CA LEU A 430 19.40 27.32 38.44
C LEU A 430 19.86 28.60 39.14
N LYS A 431 19.11 29.01 40.17
CA LYS A 431 19.50 30.15 41.01
C LYS A 431 20.58 29.71 41.98
N TYR A 432 21.38 30.66 42.46
CA TYR A 432 22.43 30.45 43.46
C TYR A 432 22.06 29.47 44.59
N ALA A 433 20.86 29.62 45.15
CA ALA A 433 20.39 28.81 46.28
C ALA A 433 20.29 27.30 45.99
N ASP A 434 20.18 26.92 44.72
CA ASP A 434 20.06 25.53 44.26
C ASP A 434 21.41 24.96 43.76
N MET A 435 22.50 25.75 43.83
CA MET A 435 23.83 25.35 43.35
C MET A 435 24.71 24.80 44.47
N SER A 436 25.27 23.60 44.27
CA SER A 436 26.32 23.04 45.11
C SER A 436 27.68 23.66 44.82
N THR A 437 28.55 23.66 45.83
CA THR A 437 29.99 23.88 45.64
C THR A 437 30.58 22.65 44.97
N GLU A 438 31.24 22.82 43.82
CA GLU A 438 31.77 21.71 43.01
C GLU A 438 33.30 21.80 42.91
N THR A 439 34.00 20.67 43.00
CA THR A 439 35.47 20.65 42.88
C THR A 439 35.89 19.89 41.63
N PHE A 440 36.65 20.56 40.77
CA PHE A 440 37.13 20.04 39.50
C PHE A 440 38.64 19.87 39.51
N SER A 441 39.13 18.88 38.77
CA SER A 441 40.55 18.72 38.44
C SER A 441 40.80 19.28 37.04
N LEU A 442 41.44 20.44 36.96
CA LEU A 442 41.76 21.12 35.70
C LEU A 442 43.16 20.77 35.25
N ARG A 443 43.31 20.38 33.98
CA ARG A 443 44.62 20.26 33.32
C ARG A 443 44.86 21.50 32.46
N PRO A 444 45.75 22.42 32.85
CA PRO A 444 46.06 23.60 32.06
C PRO A 444 46.66 23.21 30.70
N SER A 445 46.29 23.91 29.63
CA SER A 445 46.80 23.68 28.28
C SER A 445 48.22 24.22 28.04
N SER A 446 48.70 25.11 28.92
CA SER A 446 50.08 25.61 28.93
C SER A 446 50.54 25.99 30.34
N SER A 447 51.85 26.18 30.50
CA SER A 447 52.46 26.75 31.71
C SER A 447 51.98 28.18 32.01
N GLU A 448 51.69 29.02 31.01
CA GLU A 448 51.09 30.34 31.25
C GLU A 448 49.63 30.25 31.71
N ALA A 449 48.86 29.30 31.16
CA ALA A 449 47.48 29.05 31.60
C ALA A 449 47.46 28.56 33.06
N LYS A 450 48.42 27.71 33.45
CA LYS A 450 48.63 27.25 34.83
C LYS A 450 48.94 28.42 35.77
N ALA A 451 49.89 29.29 35.38
CA ALA A 451 50.27 30.47 36.16
C ALA A 451 49.11 31.47 36.31
N SER A 452 48.33 31.67 35.25
CA SER A 452 47.15 32.54 35.26
C SER A 452 46.08 32.01 36.22
N LEU A 453 45.81 30.70 36.21
CA LEU A 453 44.85 30.04 37.13
C LEU A 453 45.29 30.13 38.60
N LEU A 454 46.58 29.91 38.89
CA LEU A 454 47.14 30.02 40.25
C LEU A 454 47.09 31.46 40.81
N ALA A 455 46.98 32.46 39.93
CA ALA A 455 46.87 33.87 40.31
C ALA A 455 45.43 34.33 40.55
N VAL A 456 44.40 33.51 40.24
CA VAL A 456 42.99 33.90 40.42
C VAL A 456 42.48 33.53 41.82
N ASN A 457 42.30 34.55 42.66
CA ASN A 457 41.27 34.58 43.70
C ASN A 457 40.22 35.62 43.26
N GLY A 458 39.20 35.20 42.50
CA GLY A 458 38.25 36.13 41.90
C GLY A 458 37.04 35.49 41.23
N THR A 459 36.07 36.32 40.85
CA THR A 459 34.86 35.91 40.12
C THR A 459 35.23 35.54 38.68
N VAL A 460 34.91 34.32 38.29
CA VAL A 460 34.94 33.87 36.89
C VAL A 460 33.58 34.14 36.27
N HIS A 461 33.62 34.88 35.15
CA HIS A 461 32.42 35.27 34.44
C HIS A 461 31.79 34.12 33.64
N ASP A 462 32.59 33.19 33.14
CA ASP A 462 32.09 32.02 32.40
C ASP A 462 33.05 30.83 32.55
N PHE A 463 32.53 29.69 33.01
CA PHE A 463 33.24 28.42 33.13
C PHE A 463 32.37 27.29 32.55
N ALA A 464 32.94 26.45 31.69
CA ALA A 464 32.25 25.32 31.10
C ALA A 464 32.97 24.00 31.39
N GLY A 465 32.22 23.00 31.83
CA GLY A 465 32.69 21.61 32.01
C GLY A 465 31.87 20.65 31.15
N ASN A 466 32.51 19.62 30.60
CA ASN A 466 31.83 18.57 29.85
C ASN A 466 31.75 17.31 30.71
N GLU A 467 30.54 16.82 30.94
CA GLU A 467 30.29 15.49 31.49
C GLU A 467 30.03 14.54 30.33
N ALA A 468 30.85 13.49 30.22
CA ALA A 468 30.60 12.42 29.27
C ALA A 468 29.32 11.69 29.70
N VAL A 469 28.34 11.65 28.82
CA VAL A 469 27.15 10.83 29.05
C VAL A 469 27.47 9.43 28.56
N SER A 470 27.00 8.41 29.28
CA SER A 470 26.93 7.06 28.73
C SER A 470 26.29 7.10 27.34
N PRO A 471 26.74 6.27 26.38
CA PRO A 471 26.21 6.30 25.03
C PRO A 471 24.69 6.23 25.02
N ILE A 472 24.05 7.16 24.31
CA ILE A 472 22.59 7.17 24.20
C ILE A 472 22.16 6.34 23.02
N ASN A 473 21.01 5.68 23.16
CA ASN A 473 20.43 4.90 22.08
C ASN A 473 19.22 5.64 21.49
N ILE A 474 19.24 5.87 20.18
CA ILE A 474 18.14 6.46 19.41
C ILE A 474 17.63 5.41 18.44
N LEU A 475 16.47 4.82 18.73
CA LEU A 475 15.81 3.82 17.90
C LEU A 475 16.72 2.63 17.52
N GLY A 476 17.57 2.18 18.43
CA GLY A 476 18.54 1.09 18.22
C GLY A 476 19.93 1.55 17.81
N ASP A 477 20.11 2.80 17.37
CA ASP A 477 21.41 3.33 16.97
C ASP A 477 22.11 4.00 18.17
N THR A 478 23.37 3.65 18.42
CA THR A 478 24.16 4.18 19.53
C THR A 478 24.87 5.48 19.14
N TYR A 479 24.86 6.46 20.03
CA TYR A 479 25.55 7.74 19.92
C TYR A 479 26.42 7.94 21.16
N ASP A 480 27.73 7.90 20.96
CA ASP A 480 28.80 7.97 21.95
C ASP A 480 29.51 9.33 21.98
N ASP A 481 29.12 10.25 21.08
CA ASP A 481 29.69 11.57 20.88
C ASP A 481 28.87 12.71 21.51
N ILE A 482 28.04 12.38 22.51
CA ILE A 482 27.09 13.30 23.14
C ILE A 482 27.52 13.61 24.58
N TYR A 483 27.63 14.90 24.88
CA TYR A 483 28.09 15.40 26.18
C TYR A 483 27.08 16.36 26.78
N VAL A 484 26.92 16.31 28.10
CA VAL A 484 26.26 17.39 28.84
C VAL A 484 27.31 18.46 29.12
N VAL A 485 27.05 19.66 28.61
CA VAL A 485 27.85 20.85 28.86
C VAL A 485 27.23 21.61 30.02
N HIS A 486 27.99 21.70 31.11
CA HIS A 486 27.65 22.47 32.30
C HIS A 486 28.28 23.85 32.17
N GLN A 487 27.48 24.92 32.20
CA GLN A 487 27.95 26.29 32.11
C GLN A 487 27.62 27.05 33.39
N TYR A 488 28.66 27.53 34.06
CA TYR A 488 28.62 28.32 35.28
C TYR A 488 29.03 29.76 34.96
N ARG A 489 28.26 30.75 35.40
CA ARG A 489 28.58 32.17 35.23
C ARG A 489 28.59 32.88 36.57
N HIS A 490 29.45 33.89 36.70
CA HIS A 490 29.59 34.72 37.90
C HIS A 490 29.88 33.91 39.17
N VAL A 491 30.71 32.88 39.07
CA VAL A 491 31.10 31.98 40.18
C VAL A 491 32.48 32.34 40.72
N LEU A 492 32.73 32.16 42.02
CA LEU A 492 34.05 32.37 42.60
C LEU A 492 34.89 31.10 42.44
N LEU A 493 36.11 31.21 41.91
CA LEU A 493 37.09 30.13 41.98
C LEU A 493 37.83 30.20 43.33
N ARG A 494 37.87 29.10 44.05
CA ARG A 494 38.79 28.88 45.17
C ARG A 494 39.78 27.78 44.81
N LEU A 495 41.06 28.10 44.84
CA LEU A 495 42.13 27.11 44.67
C LEU A 495 42.14 26.15 45.87
N GLY A 496 42.16 24.84 45.59
CA GLY A 496 42.42 23.81 46.60
C GLY A 496 43.91 23.66 46.90
N GLU A 497 44.29 22.70 47.75
CA GLU A 497 45.70 22.38 47.98
C GLU A 497 46.37 21.93 46.68
N VAL A 498 47.36 22.72 46.24
CA VAL A 498 48.28 22.34 45.16
C VAL A 498 49.23 21.31 45.75
N VAL A 499 49.11 20.05 45.32
CA VAL A 499 50.14 19.05 45.61
C VAL A 499 51.39 19.49 44.84
N LYS A 500 52.40 19.96 45.58
CA LYS A 500 53.67 20.40 45.00
C LYS A 500 54.37 19.21 44.35
N ASP A 501 54.45 19.21 43.02
CA ASP A 501 55.68 18.78 42.35
C ASP A 501 55.85 19.53 41.02
N ASP A 502 57.10 19.82 40.68
CA ASP A 502 57.54 20.80 39.67
C ASP A 502 57.49 20.25 38.23
N ASP A 503 56.56 19.33 37.95
CA ASP A 503 56.42 18.68 36.65
C ASP A 503 55.14 19.10 35.92
N SER A 504 55.31 19.38 34.63
CA SER A 504 54.45 20.26 33.83
C SER A 504 53.05 19.73 33.44
N ASN A 505 52.57 18.63 34.03
CA ASN A 505 51.33 17.96 33.59
C ASN A 505 50.35 17.53 34.70
N GLU A 506 50.60 17.86 35.97
CA GLU A 506 49.70 17.50 37.08
C GLU A 506 48.41 18.38 37.11
N PRO A 507 47.22 17.79 37.34
CA PRO A 507 45.95 18.51 37.41
C PRO A 507 45.83 19.37 38.68
N ILE A 508 45.32 20.60 38.53
CA ILE A 508 45.03 21.52 39.65
C ILE A 508 43.60 21.29 40.12
N LYS A 509 43.41 21.10 41.44
CA LYS A 509 42.07 21.10 42.04
C LYS A 509 41.57 22.52 42.26
N VAL A 510 40.44 22.83 41.65
CA VAL A 510 39.76 24.12 41.81
C VAL A 510 38.32 23.90 42.21
N THR A 511 37.86 24.65 43.21
CA THR A 511 36.51 24.60 43.74
C THR A 511 35.72 25.80 43.25
N LEU A 512 34.60 25.56 42.56
CA LEU A 512 33.61 26.57 42.22
C LEU A 512 32.72 26.84 43.42
N VAL A 513 32.73 28.07 43.90
CA VAL A 513 31.86 28.55 44.97
C VAL A 513 30.82 29.50 44.35
N PRO A 514 29.55 29.08 44.26
CA PRO A 514 28.48 29.95 43.81
C PRO A 514 28.33 31.18 44.74
N ASN A 515 27.76 32.27 44.25
CA ASN A 515 27.36 33.46 45.00
C ASN A 515 25.99 33.96 44.50
N GLU A 516 25.43 35.01 45.12
CA GLU A 516 24.08 35.51 44.78
C GLU A 516 23.88 35.92 43.31
N GLU A 517 24.96 36.27 42.59
CA GLU A 517 24.95 36.62 41.17
C GLU A 517 25.20 35.40 40.25
N SER A 518 25.57 34.25 40.82
CA SER A 518 25.89 33.05 40.06
C SER A 518 24.70 32.50 39.29
N GLN A 519 24.98 32.08 38.07
CA GLN A 519 24.02 31.41 37.19
C GLN A 519 24.58 30.08 36.73
N TYR A 520 23.69 29.12 36.52
CA TYR A 520 24.05 27.80 36.04
C TYR A 520 23.08 27.29 34.99
N SER A 521 23.61 26.77 33.89
CA SER A 521 22.83 26.12 32.84
C SER A 521 23.47 24.80 32.41
N ARG A 522 22.65 23.89 31.90
CA ARG A 522 23.10 22.64 31.28
C ARG A 522 22.62 22.62 29.85
N SER A 523 23.44 22.15 28.93
CA SER A 523 23.06 21.96 27.52
C SER A 523 23.66 20.67 27.01
N ILE A 524 23.25 20.22 25.83
CA ILE A 524 23.83 19.04 25.20
C ILE A 524 24.53 19.46 23.92
N ARG A 525 25.73 18.91 23.70
CA ARG A 525 26.47 19.06 22.45
C ARG A 525 26.89 17.72 21.90
N LYS A 526 26.87 17.63 20.57
CA LYS A 526 27.52 16.59 19.80
C LYS A 526 28.94 17.05 19.48
N VAL A 527 29.94 16.19 19.62
CA VAL A 527 31.30 16.50 19.13
C VAL A 527 31.29 16.39 17.60
N GLU A 528 31.68 17.47 16.93
CA GLU A 528 31.85 17.49 15.45
C GLU A 528 33.10 16.75 15.00
#